data_AF-A0A1W9P2H8-F1
#
_entry.id   AF-A0A1W9P2H8-F1
#
_cell.length_a   1.000
_cell.length_b   1.000
_cell.length_c   1.000
_cell.angle_alpha   90.00
_cell.angle_beta   90.00
_cell.angle_gamma   90.00
#
_symmetry.space_group_name_H-M   'P 1'
#
loop_
_entity.id
_entity.type
_entity.pdbx_description
1 polymer ?
#
loop_
_entity_poly.entity_id
_entity_poly.type
_entity_poly.pdbx_seq_one_letter_code
_entity_poly.pdbx_strand_id
1 'polypeptide(L)'
;NSGLLSLFNHPRRQIPWPGEGEKEIVQVANLPAEASRRGAVSASRWTPLHVRRLTLALKQTLQGRPGFHFLEIMSPCLLIWADKEKLGAVVERMEWLKTSCEILPQASATEMTLEPGSKIAVGFLQKD
;
A
#
# COMPACT_ATOMS: atom_id res chain seq x y z
N ASN A 1 -12.46 -26.94 24.77
CA ASN A 1 -12.60 -25.46 24.98
C ASN A 1 -11.54 -24.87 25.90
N SER A 2 -10.25 -25.11 25.66
CA SER A 2 -9.17 -24.46 26.45
C SER A 2 -7.86 -24.32 25.68
N GLY A 3 -7.54 -25.25 24.76
CA GLY A 3 -6.31 -25.17 23.94
C GLY A 3 -6.33 -24.13 22.81
N LEU A 4 -7.50 -23.68 22.34
CA LEU A 4 -7.59 -22.59 21.36
C LEU A 4 -7.43 -21.22 22.02
N LEU A 5 -7.87 -21.06 23.27
CA LEU A 5 -7.75 -19.80 24.01
C LEU A 5 -6.29 -19.47 24.36
N SER A 6 -5.43 -20.47 24.55
CA SER A 6 -3.99 -20.23 24.78
C SER A 6 -3.24 -19.69 23.57
N LEU A 7 -3.76 -19.91 22.35
CA LEU A 7 -3.20 -19.28 21.13
C LEU A 7 -3.54 -17.79 21.06
N PHE A 8 -4.69 -17.37 21.61
CA PHE A 8 -5.10 -15.97 21.65
C PHE A 8 -4.56 -15.18 22.85
N ASN A 9 -4.01 -15.86 23.86
CA ASN A 9 -3.55 -15.23 25.11
C ASN A 9 -2.03 -15.08 25.21
N HIS A 10 -1.30 -15.24 24.09
CA HIS A 10 0.11 -14.90 24.06
C HIS A 10 0.26 -13.38 24.21
N PRO A 11 1.13 -12.87 25.12
CA PRO A 11 1.34 -11.44 25.25
C PRO A 11 1.65 -10.85 23.88
N ARG A 12 0.83 -9.90 23.43
CA ARG A 12 1.00 -9.19 22.16
C ARG A 12 2.40 -8.63 22.15
N ARG A 13 3.31 -9.31 21.45
CA ARG A 13 4.64 -8.76 21.22
C ARG A 13 4.45 -7.48 20.43
N GLN A 14 5.06 -6.43 20.94
CA GLN A 14 5.08 -5.13 20.30
C GLN A 14 5.55 -5.32 18.85
N ILE A 15 4.81 -4.74 17.91
CA ILE A 15 5.15 -4.79 16.48
C ILE A 15 6.54 -4.16 16.36
N PRO A 16 7.58 -4.90 15.91
CA PRO A 16 8.86 -4.29 15.67
C PRO A 16 8.68 -3.30 14.51
N TRP A 17 9.09 -2.05 14.71
CA TRP A 17 9.13 -1.09 13.64
C TRP A 17 10.12 -1.58 12.57
N PRO A 18 9.88 -1.32 11.26
CA PRO A 18 10.86 -1.64 10.23
C PRO A 18 12.15 -0.84 10.50
N GLY A 19 13.16 -1.49 11.10
CA GLY A 19 14.39 -0.80 11.51
C GLY A 19 15.43 -1.61 12.32
N GLU A 20 15.09 -2.76 12.90
CA GLU A 20 15.98 -3.51 13.81
C GLU A 20 16.77 -4.67 13.18
N GLY A 21 17.04 -4.63 11.87
CA GLY A 21 17.89 -5.60 11.17
C GLY A 21 18.69 -4.92 10.05
N GLU A 22 19.85 -5.47 9.69
CA GLU A 22 20.69 -4.98 8.59
C GLU A 22 19.83 -4.70 7.34
N LYS A 23 19.74 -3.42 6.98
CA LYS A 23 18.90 -2.95 5.88
C LYS A 23 19.57 -3.29 4.57
N GLU A 24 19.11 -4.34 3.91
CA GLU A 24 19.24 -4.40 2.45
C GLU A 24 18.41 -3.23 1.90
N ILE A 25 19.09 -2.21 1.36
CA ILE A 25 18.44 -1.05 0.75
C ILE A 25 17.89 -1.49 -0.60
N VAL A 26 16.70 -2.10 -0.57
CA VAL A 26 15.94 -2.37 -1.80
C VAL A 26 15.29 -1.06 -2.22
N GLN A 27 15.81 -0.45 -3.28
CA GLN A 27 15.17 0.71 -3.89
C GLN A 27 13.83 0.27 -4.47
N VAL A 28 12.73 0.76 -3.89
CA VAL A 28 11.38 0.41 -4.34
C VAL A 28 11.01 1.29 -5.52
N ALA A 29 10.65 0.68 -6.65
CA ALA A 29 10.26 1.42 -7.86
C ALA A 29 8.93 2.16 -7.67
N ASN A 30 8.86 3.41 -8.16
CA ASN A 30 7.63 4.18 -8.24
C ASN A 30 6.85 3.80 -9.52
N LEU A 31 6.04 2.73 -9.42
CA LEU A 31 5.33 2.17 -10.57
C LEU A 31 4.34 3.14 -11.24
N PRO A 32 3.56 3.97 -10.51
CA PRO A 32 2.67 4.95 -11.15
C PRO A 32 3.44 5.98 -11.98
N ALA A 33 4.55 6.49 -11.47
CA ALA A 33 5.40 7.43 -12.22
C ALA A 33 6.01 6.76 -13.47
N GLU A 34 6.49 5.53 -13.34
CA GLU A 34 7.05 4.78 -14.48
C GLU A 34 5.98 4.47 -15.55
N ALA A 35 4.78 4.08 -15.14
CA ALA A 35 3.67 3.86 -16.07
C ALA A 35 3.30 5.14 -16.83
N SER A 36 3.27 6.28 -16.14
CA SER A 36 3.03 7.59 -16.77
C SER A 36 4.12 7.93 -17.79
N ARG A 37 5.40 7.75 -17.42
CA ARG A 37 6.55 7.95 -18.33
C ARG A 37 6.50 7.06 -19.58
N ARG A 38 5.89 5.87 -19.47
CA ARG A 38 5.67 4.95 -20.59
C ARG A 38 4.41 5.24 -21.41
N GLY A 39 3.74 6.37 -21.16
CA GLY A 39 2.58 6.81 -21.93
C GLY A 39 1.24 6.26 -21.44
N ALA A 40 1.14 5.82 -20.18
CA ALA A 40 -0.16 5.50 -19.61
C ALA A 40 -1.10 6.72 -19.63
N VAL A 41 -2.33 6.51 -20.09
CA VAL A 41 -3.39 7.53 -20.11
C VAL A 41 -3.76 7.96 -18.70
N SER A 42 -3.65 7.08 -17.72
CA SER A 42 -3.69 7.46 -16.30
C SER A 42 -2.86 6.50 -15.48
N ALA A 43 -2.24 7.00 -14.42
CA ALA A 43 -1.60 6.19 -13.40
C ALA A 43 -2.17 6.54 -12.02
N SER A 44 -2.34 5.55 -11.15
CA SER A 44 -2.83 5.77 -9.78
C SER A 44 -2.39 4.65 -8.85
N ARG A 45 -2.34 4.95 -7.55
CA ARG A 45 -2.02 4.00 -6.47
C ARG A 45 -3.11 4.05 -5.41
N TRP A 46 -3.57 2.88 -4.98
CA TRP A 46 -4.55 2.71 -3.92
C TRP A 46 -4.23 1.53 -3.03
N THR A 47 -5.00 1.38 -1.95
CA THR A 47 -4.98 0.18 -1.10
C THR A 47 -6.39 -0.39 -0.94
N PRO A 48 -6.55 -1.67 -0.55
CA PRO A 48 -7.85 -2.28 -0.33
C PRO A 48 -8.74 -1.54 0.68
N LEU A 49 -8.16 -0.73 1.57
CA LEU A 49 -8.91 0.05 2.57
C LEU A 49 -9.70 1.21 1.95
N HIS A 50 -9.30 1.70 0.78
CA HIS A 50 -9.91 2.87 0.15
C HIS A 50 -11.02 2.50 -0.84
N VAL A 51 -11.84 1.50 -0.51
CA VAL A 51 -12.81 0.84 -1.43
C VAL A 51 -13.60 1.83 -2.27
N ARG A 52 -14.23 2.86 -1.67
CA ARG A 52 -15.04 3.84 -2.43
C ARG A 52 -14.22 4.57 -3.50
N ARG A 53 -13.01 5.01 -3.15
CA ARG A 53 -12.11 5.73 -4.09
C ARG A 53 -11.53 4.79 -5.12
N LEU A 54 -11.17 3.57 -4.70
CA LEU A 54 -10.71 2.52 -5.59
C LEU A 54 -11.79 2.12 -6.62
N THR A 55 -13.06 2.04 -6.22
CA THR A 55 -14.17 1.81 -7.16
C THR A 55 -14.31 2.94 -8.17
N LEU A 56 -14.18 4.19 -7.74
CA LEU A 56 -14.18 5.34 -8.66
C LEU A 56 -12.98 5.30 -9.61
N ALA A 57 -11.80 4.93 -9.10
CA ALA A 57 -10.61 4.77 -9.91
C ALA A 57 -10.77 3.66 -10.96
N LEU A 58 -11.27 2.50 -10.56
CA LEU A 58 -11.60 1.41 -11.46
C LEU A 58 -12.61 1.83 -12.54
N LYS A 59 -13.68 2.55 -12.17
CA LYS A 59 -14.63 3.07 -13.16
C LYS A 59 -13.95 4.01 -14.15
N GLN A 60 -13.12 4.93 -13.69
CA GLN A 60 -12.38 5.84 -14.55
C GLN A 60 -11.38 5.11 -15.46
N THR A 61 -10.72 4.07 -14.97
CA THR A 61 -9.79 3.22 -15.75
C THR A 61 -10.53 2.41 -16.82
N LEU A 62 -11.70 1.84 -16.49
CA LEU A 62 -12.43 0.94 -17.39
C LEU A 62 -13.37 1.67 -18.37
N GLN A 63 -13.93 2.80 -17.96
CA GLN A 63 -14.93 3.57 -18.73
C GLN A 63 -14.37 4.90 -19.25
N GLY A 64 -13.10 5.19 -18.98
CA GLY A 64 -12.46 6.45 -19.33
C GLY A 64 -12.10 6.55 -20.81
N ARG A 65 -11.11 7.42 -21.06
CA ARG A 65 -10.56 7.61 -22.41
C ARG A 65 -9.96 6.29 -22.91
N PRO A 66 -10.02 5.99 -24.21
CA PRO A 66 -9.37 4.79 -24.73
C PRO A 66 -7.85 4.86 -24.53
N GLY A 67 -7.24 3.75 -24.12
CA GLY A 67 -5.79 3.58 -24.02
C GLY A 67 -5.35 2.73 -22.83
N PHE A 68 -4.05 2.76 -22.53
CA PHE A 68 -3.48 2.00 -21.41
C PHE A 68 -3.62 2.78 -20.10
N HIS A 69 -4.30 2.21 -19.12
CA HIS A 69 -4.43 2.76 -17.78
C HIS A 69 -3.72 1.88 -16.76
N PHE A 70 -2.97 2.50 -15.86
CA PHE A 70 -2.25 1.82 -14.79
C PHE A 70 -2.90 2.11 -13.43
N LEU A 71 -3.24 1.05 -12.70
CA LEU A 71 -3.84 1.11 -11.38
C LEU A 71 -3.08 0.14 -10.46
N GLU A 72 -2.28 0.68 -9.56
CA GLU A 72 -1.56 -0.09 -8.54
C GLU A 72 -2.42 -0.23 -7.28
N ILE A 73 -2.56 -1.46 -6.78
CA ILE A 73 -3.25 -1.74 -5.52
C ILE A 73 -2.25 -2.38 -4.55
N MET A 74 -1.76 -1.60 -3.59
CA MET A 74 -0.84 -2.07 -2.56
C MET A 74 -1.61 -2.75 -1.42
N SER A 75 -1.27 -4.00 -1.11
CA SER A 75 -1.87 -4.76 -0.02
C SER A 75 -0.78 -5.45 0.81
N PRO A 76 -0.85 -5.40 2.15
CA PRO A 76 -0.02 -6.27 2.97
C PRO A 76 -0.44 -7.73 2.75
N CYS A 77 0.53 -8.63 2.74
CA CYS A 77 0.23 -10.06 2.80
C CYS A 77 -0.24 -10.41 4.21
N LEU A 78 -1.51 -10.80 4.35
CA LEU A 78 -2.11 -11.03 5.67
C LEU A 78 -1.77 -12.40 6.29
N LEU A 79 -1.06 -13.26 5.55
CA LEU A 79 -0.78 -14.64 5.97
C LEU A 79 0.70 -14.84 6.30
N ILE A 80 1.56 -14.99 5.28
CA ILE A 80 2.89 -15.59 5.47
C ILE A 80 3.98 -14.54 5.69
N TRP A 81 4.04 -13.50 4.84
CA TRP A 81 5.15 -12.54 4.88
C TRP A 81 5.09 -11.67 6.14
N ALA A 82 3.91 -11.18 6.47
CA ALA A 82 3.74 -10.31 7.63
C ALA A 82 3.89 -11.05 8.98
N ASP A 83 3.76 -12.39 8.98
CA ASP A 83 4.02 -13.21 10.15
C ASP A 83 5.52 -13.40 10.39
N LYS A 84 6.27 -13.63 9.29
CA LYS A 84 7.75 -13.69 9.32
C LYS A 84 8.37 -12.37 9.77
N GLU A 85 7.84 -11.25 9.28
CA GLU A 85 8.26 -9.90 9.66
C GLU A 85 7.65 -9.42 11.00
N LYS A 86 6.88 -10.27 11.69
CA LYS A 86 6.25 -9.97 12.99
C LYS A 86 5.40 -8.68 13.00
N LEU A 87 4.76 -8.35 11.89
CA LEU A 87 3.95 -7.13 11.69
C LEU A 87 2.61 -7.13 12.49
N GLY A 88 2.52 -7.90 13.58
CA GLY A 88 1.32 -8.01 14.40
C GLY A 88 0.24 -8.92 13.82
N ALA A 89 -0.92 -8.99 14.46
CA ALA A 89 -2.07 -9.76 13.98
C ALA A 89 -2.70 -9.14 12.70
N VAL A 90 -3.58 -9.88 12.01
CA VAL A 90 -4.24 -9.43 10.77
C VAL A 90 -4.87 -8.04 10.89
N VAL A 91 -5.56 -7.77 12.01
CA VAL A 91 -6.20 -6.47 12.26
C VAL A 91 -5.17 -5.35 12.43
N GLU A 92 -4.07 -5.62 13.12
CA GLU A 92 -3.00 -4.65 13.37
C GLU A 92 -2.28 -4.27 12.07
N ARG A 93 -2.11 -5.22 11.15
CA ARG A 93 -1.57 -4.97 9.80
C ARG A 93 -2.45 -4.05 8.97
N MET A 94 -3.77 -4.22 9.07
CA MET A 94 -4.72 -3.35 8.37
C MET A 94 -4.75 -1.96 9.01
N GLU A 95 -4.62 -1.85 10.32
CA GLU A 95 -4.49 -0.54 11.00
C GLU A 95 -3.17 0.15 10.64
N TRP A 96 -2.07 -0.60 10.53
CA TRP A 96 -0.80 -0.10 10.00
C TRP A 96 -0.96 0.41 8.57
N LEU A 97 -1.61 -0.35 7.68
CA LEU A 97 -1.82 0.09 6.29
C LEU A 97 -2.64 1.37 6.23
N LYS A 98 -3.68 1.47 7.07
CA LYS A 98 -4.53 2.66 7.18
C LYS A 98 -3.74 3.88 7.64
N THR A 99 -2.96 3.72 8.70
CA THR A 99 -2.19 4.82 9.29
C THR A 99 -0.97 5.19 8.45
N SER A 100 -0.42 4.26 7.68
CA SER A 100 0.76 4.50 6.82
C SER A 100 0.40 5.19 5.51
N CYS A 101 -0.87 5.20 5.11
CA CYS A 101 -1.32 5.88 3.89
C CYS A 101 -1.72 7.33 4.14
N GLU A 102 -1.49 8.17 3.13
CA GLU A 102 -2.00 9.53 3.03
C GLU A 102 -2.73 9.70 1.71
N ILE A 103 -3.94 10.26 1.75
CA ILE A 103 -4.78 10.42 0.57
C ILE A 103 -4.43 11.75 -0.10
N LEU A 104 -3.81 11.66 -1.29
CA LEU A 104 -3.47 12.79 -2.13
C LEU A 104 -4.20 12.64 -3.47
N PRO A 105 -5.38 13.29 -3.67
CA PRO A 105 -6.22 13.05 -4.86
C PRO A 105 -5.50 13.24 -6.19
N GLN A 106 -4.54 14.19 -6.24
CA GLN A 106 -3.63 14.43 -7.35
C GLN A 106 -2.22 14.58 -6.79
N ALA A 107 -1.45 13.50 -6.77
CA ALA A 107 -0.08 13.51 -6.28
C ALA A 107 0.89 13.65 -7.45
N SER A 108 1.96 14.41 -7.25
CA SER A 108 3.11 14.47 -8.15
C SER A 108 3.88 13.15 -8.16
N ALA A 109 4.72 12.96 -9.18
CA ALA A 109 5.59 11.79 -9.26
C ALA A 109 6.52 11.68 -8.04
N THR A 110 7.03 12.81 -7.53
CA THR A 110 7.89 12.85 -6.35
C THR A 110 7.13 12.39 -5.11
N GLU A 111 5.91 12.89 -4.87
CA GLU A 111 5.08 12.51 -3.72
C GLU A 111 4.68 11.03 -3.73
N MET A 112 4.59 10.40 -4.90
CA MET A 112 4.32 8.95 -5.01
C MET A 112 5.56 8.06 -4.78
N THR A 113 6.73 8.64 -4.47
CA THR A 113 7.95 7.86 -4.21
C THR A 113 7.84 7.15 -2.86
N LEU A 114 8.22 5.88 -2.82
CA LEU A 114 8.16 5.05 -1.62
C LEU A 114 9.47 5.16 -0.86
N GLU A 115 9.48 5.99 0.17
CA GLU A 115 10.64 6.17 1.05
C GLU A 115 10.42 5.49 2.40
N PRO A 116 11.42 4.79 2.96
CA PRO A 116 11.32 4.19 4.28
C PRO A 116 10.96 5.22 5.36
N GLY A 117 9.88 4.94 6.11
CA GLY A 117 9.41 5.82 7.21
C GLY A 117 8.48 6.95 6.77
N SER A 118 8.32 7.18 5.47
CA SER A 118 7.36 8.16 4.93
C SER A 118 5.96 7.58 4.78
N LYS A 119 4.94 8.44 4.67
CA LYS A 119 3.59 8.02 4.31
C LYS A 119 3.54 7.53 2.87
N ILE A 120 2.70 6.54 2.62
CA ILE A 120 2.38 6.04 1.29
C ILE A 120 1.28 6.95 0.70
N ALA A 121 1.65 7.78 -0.27
CA ALA A 121 0.67 8.56 -1.02
C ALA A 121 -0.26 7.64 -1.83
N VAL A 122 -1.58 7.80 -1.65
CA VAL A 122 -2.62 7.11 -2.42
C VAL A 122 -3.50 8.12 -3.15
N GLY A 123 -3.72 7.88 -4.44
CA GLY A 123 -4.42 8.80 -5.32
C GLY A 123 -4.08 8.64 -6.79
N PHE A 124 -4.53 9.59 -7.60
CA PHE A 124 -4.14 9.69 -9.00
C PHE A 124 -2.84 10.46 -9.14
N LEU A 125 -2.02 10.04 -10.09
CA LEU A 125 -0.86 10.81 -10.50
C LEU A 125 -1.34 12.05 -11.26
N GLN A 126 -0.85 13.21 -10.86
CA GLN A 126 -1.05 14.46 -11.58
C GLN A 126 -0.43 14.32 -12.98
N LYS A 127 -1.16 14.81 -13.99
CA LYS A 127 -0.61 14.91 -15.34
C LYS A 127 0.18 16.21 -15.45
N ASP A 128 1.39 16.10 -15.98
CA ASP A 128 2.19 17.25 -16.41
C ASP A 128 1.50 18.00 -17.57
#